data_AF-A0A7T2U5G9-F1
#
_entry.id   AF-A0A7T2U5G9-F1
#
_cell.length_a   1.000
_cell.length_b   1.000
_cell.length_c   1.000
_cell.angle_alpha   90.00
_cell.angle_beta   90.00
_cell.angle_gamma   90.00
#
_symmetry.space_group_name_H-M   'P 1'
#
loop_
_entity.id
_entity.type
_entity.pdbx_description
1 polymer ?
#
loop_
_entity_poly.entity_id
_entity_poly.type
_entity_poly.pdbx_seq_one_letter_code
_entity_poly.pdbx_strand_id
1 'polypeptide(L)'
;MSNGADVEMNYAWHWVDKGELAPLPEELWLITKDRSYSFDFRRAFNGYIISNRLLSLMDKYGTAGWDRAVLHVVNKKEEPISKLDYYFLRISDGRVLSDVIDLSESNVEFRRNGDIKTISHLVLSDEIDAEIFMVNDLALLGVLFCSAYFKLEFDKNVWKGVELIPENKFGVAKQLWDQ
;
A
#
# COMPACT_ATOMS: atom_id res chain seq x y z
N MET A 1 2.12 -19.99 -43.52
CA MET A 1 2.19 -18.75 -42.73
C MET A 1 0.83 -18.59 -42.06
N SER A 2 0.70 -18.96 -40.78
CA SER A 2 -0.56 -18.75 -40.04
C SER A 2 -0.57 -17.31 -39.54
N ASN A 3 -1.55 -16.54 -39.99
CA ASN A 3 -1.84 -15.23 -39.42
C ASN A 3 -2.11 -15.41 -37.92
N GLY A 4 -1.34 -14.70 -37.10
CA GLY A 4 -1.60 -14.57 -35.67
C GLY A 4 -2.97 -13.93 -35.51
N ALA A 5 -3.96 -14.75 -35.18
CA ALA A 5 -5.22 -14.23 -34.66
C ALA A 5 -4.89 -13.65 -33.28
N ASP A 6 -5.13 -12.36 -33.10
CA ASP A 6 -5.22 -11.75 -31.78
C ASP A 6 -6.23 -12.57 -30.98
N VAL A 7 -5.73 -13.25 -29.96
CA VAL A 7 -6.60 -14.00 -29.04
C VAL A 7 -7.40 -12.95 -28.28
N GLU A 8 -8.71 -12.92 -28.52
CA GLU A 8 -9.64 -12.03 -27.84
C GLU A 8 -9.58 -12.32 -26.32
N MET A 9 -8.95 -11.42 -25.56
CA MET A 9 -8.67 -11.61 -24.13
C MET A 9 -9.92 -11.27 -23.30
N ASN A 10 -10.82 -12.23 -23.15
CA ASN A 10 -12.07 -12.11 -22.38
C ASN A 10 -11.90 -12.12 -20.85
N TYR A 11 -10.93 -11.39 -20.30
CA TYR A 11 -10.74 -11.34 -18.84
C TYR A 11 -11.40 -10.10 -18.24
N ALA A 12 -12.22 -10.21 -17.20
CA ALA A 12 -12.95 -9.09 -16.60
C ALA A 12 -12.09 -7.85 -16.21
N TRP A 13 -10.77 -7.99 -16.06
CA TRP A 13 -9.84 -6.89 -15.78
C TRP A 13 -9.43 -6.06 -17.01
N HIS A 14 -9.73 -6.51 -18.24
CA HIS A 14 -9.26 -5.88 -19.48
C HIS A 14 -10.04 -4.62 -19.90
N TRP A 15 -11.25 -4.45 -19.38
CA TRP A 15 -12.11 -3.28 -19.62
C TRP A 15 -12.66 -2.79 -18.31
N VAL A 16 -12.32 -1.55 -17.98
CA VAL A 16 -12.84 -0.86 -16.81
C VAL A 16 -13.19 0.53 -17.26
N ASP A 17 -14.38 1.00 -16.88
CA ASP A 17 -14.80 2.36 -17.19
C ASP A 17 -13.84 3.37 -16.55
N LYS A 18 -13.74 4.55 -17.17
CA LYS A 18 -12.81 5.60 -16.73
C LYS A 18 -13.15 6.02 -15.29
N GLY A 19 -12.31 5.60 -14.35
CA GLY A 19 -12.47 5.91 -12.92
C GLY A 19 -12.80 4.70 -12.04
N GLU A 20 -13.07 3.54 -12.62
CA GLU A 20 -13.24 2.30 -11.85
C GLU A 20 -11.93 1.52 -11.74
N LEU A 21 -11.82 0.66 -10.72
CA LEU A 21 -10.72 -0.28 -10.57
C LEU A 21 -11.19 -1.66 -11.02
N ALA A 22 -10.48 -2.28 -11.98
CA ALA A 22 -10.68 -3.69 -12.34
C ALA A 22 -10.63 -4.53 -11.07
N PRO A 23 -11.50 -5.56 -10.89
CA PRO A 23 -11.36 -6.52 -9.81
C PRO A 23 -9.91 -7.04 -9.73
N LEU A 24 -9.34 -7.07 -8.53
CA LEU A 24 -8.00 -7.60 -8.34
C LEU A 24 -8.05 -9.12 -8.51
N PRO A 25 -7.20 -9.72 -9.35
CA PRO A 25 -7.09 -11.18 -9.44
C PRO A 25 -6.69 -11.79 -8.10
N GLU A 26 -7.09 -13.04 -7.83
CA GLU A 26 -6.73 -13.75 -6.59
C GLU A 26 -5.21 -13.99 -6.48
N GLU A 27 -4.54 -14.17 -7.61
CA GLU A 27 -3.11 -14.45 -7.71
C GLU A 27 -2.44 -13.55 -8.76
N LEU A 28 -1.20 -13.14 -8.47
CA LEU A 28 -0.36 -12.31 -9.33
C LEU A 28 1.07 -12.88 -9.40
N TRP A 29 1.73 -12.70 -10.55
CA TRP A 29 3.13 -13.06 -10.75
C TRP A 29 3.97 -11.81 -10.97
N LEU A 30 4.96 -11.62 -10.11
CA LEU A 30 6.03 -10.64 -10.30
C LEU A 30 7.26 -11.33 -10.87
N ILE A 31 7.46 -11.15 -12.18
CA ILE A 31 8.67 -11.61 -12.87
C ILE A 31 9.74 -10.52 -12.75
N THR A 32 10.82 -10.80 -12.02
CA THR A 32 11.87 -9.81 -11.74
C THR A 32 13.28 -10.32 -12.05
N LYS A 33 14.23 -9.38 -12.20
CA LYS A 33 15.68 -9.65 -12.31
C LYS A 33 16.39 -9.64 -10.95
N ASP A 34 15.69 -9.25 -9.90
CA ASP A 34 16.24 -9.20 -8.55
C ASP A 34 16.71 -10.60 -8.12
N ARG A 35 17.73 -10.64 -7.25
CA ARG A 35 18.31 -11.93 -6.81
C ARG A 35 17.49 -12.63 -5.74
N SER A 36 16.83 -11.86 -4.88
CA SER A 36 16.03 -12.41 -3.77
C SER A 36 15.06 -11.38 -3.21
N TYR A 37 13.90 -11.84 -2.74
CA TYR A 37 12.94 -11.01 -1.98
C TYR A 37 12.91 -11.43 -0.52
N SER A 38 13.25 -10.51 0.39
CA SER A 38 13.29 -10.76 1.84
C SER A 38 13.01 -9.48 2.66
N PHE A 39 11.86 -8.84 2.41
CA PHE A 39 11.35 -7.69 3.17
C PHE A 39 9.94 -7.98 3.70
N ASP A 40 9.39 -7.09 4.51
CA ASP A 40 8.02 -7.20 5.04
C ASP A 40 7.06 -6.23 4.40
N PHE A 41 7.58 -5.09 3.96
CA PHE A 41 6.79 -4.04 3.36
C PHE A 41 7.59 -3.39 2.23
N ARG A 42 6.93 -3.19 1.09
CA ARG A 42 7.44 -2.39 -0.01
C ARG A 42 6.28 -1.76 -0.76
N ARG A 43 6.34 -0.45 -0.98
CA ARG A 43 5.43 0.22 -1.90
C ARG A 43 5.82 -0.12 -3.34
N ALA A 44 4.87 -0.61 -4.13
CA ALA A 44 5.07 -0.93 -5.53
C ALA A 44 3.73 -0.96 -6.27
N PHE A 45 3.72 -0.68 -7.58
CA PHE A 45 2.55 -0.85 -8.45
C PHE A 45 1.27 -0.14 -7.96
N ASN A 46 1.40 1.05 -7.38
CA ASN A 46 0.30 1.81 -6.75
C ASN A 46 -0.41 1.06 -5.60
N GLY A 47 0.28 0.11 -5.00
CA GLY A 47 -0.13 -0.58 -3.79
C GLY A 47 1.09 -0.95 -2.97
N TYR A 48 1.01 -2.11 -2.33
CA TYR A 48 2.00 -2.58 -1.37
C TYR A 48 2.25 -4.07 -1.53
N ILE A 49 3.51 -4.47 -1.51
CA ILE A 49 3.92 -5.86 -1.37
C ILE A 49 4.19 -6.09 0.11
N ILE A 50 3.44 -6.98 0.72
CA ILE A 50 3.44 -7.24 2.16
C ILE A 50 3.79 -8.72 2.40
N SER A 51 4.69 -9.00 3.34
CA SER A 51 4.96 -10.39 3.75
C SER A 51 3.76 -10.97 4.51
N ASN A 52 3.58 -12.29 4.43
CA ASN A 52 2.52 -12.98 5.17
C ASN A 52 2.52 -12.67 6.68
N ARG A 53 3.71 -12.51 7.27
CA ARG A 53 3.81 -12.21 8.71
C ARG A 53 3.34 -10.80 9.06
N LEU A 54 3.64 -9.80 8.22
CA LEU A 54 3.15 -8.44 8.44
C LEU A 54 1.65 -8.37 8.13
N LEU A 55 1.19 -9.04 7.06
CA LEU A 55 -0.23 -9.14 6.74
C LEU A 55 -1.03 -9.76 7.90
N SER A 56 -0.50 -10.83 8.50
CA SER A 56 -1.11 -11.48 9.67
C SER A 56 -1.21 -10.55 10.88
N LEU A 57 -0.30 -9.58 11.03
CA LEU A 57 -0.44 -8.53 12.04
C LEU A 57 -1.56 -7.58 11.62
N MET A 58 -1.54 -7.06 10.40
CA MET A 58 -2.53 -6.10 9.89
C MET A 58 -3.96 -6.65 10.00
N ASP A 59 -4.18 -7.92 9.66
CA ASP A 59 -5.49 -8.58 9.69
C ASP A 59 -6.11 -8.59 11.10
N LYS A 60 -5.30 -8.57 12.18
CA LYS A 60 -5.81 -8.49 13.57
C LYS A 60 -6.47 -7.14 13.90
N TYR A 61 -6.11 -6.09 13.18
CA TYR A 61 -6.60 -4.72 13.38
C TYR A 61 -7.60 -4.31 12.29
N GLY A 62 -8.02 -5.29 11.48
CA GLY A 62 -8.96 -5.11 10.39
C GLY A 62 -8.29 -4.51 9.16
N THR A 63 -8.22 -5.29 8.09
CA THR A 63 -7.85 -4.88 6.72
C THR A 63 -9.06 -4.78 5.79
N ALA A 64 -10.28 -4.74 6.34
CA ALA A 64 -11.52 -4.61 5.57
C ALA A 64 -11.47 -3.36 4.66
N GLY A 65 -11.66 -3.52 3.34
CA GLY A 65 -11.49 -2.45 2.34
C GLY A 65 -10.14 -2.45 1.63
N TRP A 66 -9.34 -3.50 1.80
CA TRP A 66 -8.13 -3.74 1.04
C TRP A 66 -8.34 -4.92 0.10
N ASP A 67 -8.19 -4.69 -1.20
CA ASP A 67 -8.11 -5.79 -2.14
C ASP A 67 -6.73 -6.44 -1.99
N ARG A 68 -6.69 -7.76 -1.98
CA ARG A 68 -5.44 -8.51 -1.88
C ARG A 68 -5.37 -9.65 -2.87
N ALA A 69 -4.15 -9.91 -3.33
CA ALA A 69 -3.79 -11.04 -4.17
C ALA A 69 -2.57 -11.75 -3.58
N VAL A 70 -2.51 -13.06 -3.71
CA VAL A 70 -1.25 -13.80 -3.51
C VAL A 70 -0.24 -13.32 -4.56
N LEU A 71 1.00 -13.05 -4.15
CA LEU A 71 2.05 -12.57 -5.05
C LEU A 71 3.17 -13.59 -5.16
N HIS A 72 3.23 -14.28 -6.29
CA HIS A 72 4.34 -15.16 -6.65
C HIS A 72 5.50 -14.32 -7.20
N VAL A 73 6.64 -14.34 -6.52
CA VAL A 73 7.84 -13.63 -6.99
C VAL A 73 8.81 -14.63 -7.60
N VAL A 74 8.99 -14.52 -8.92
CA VAL A 74 9.78 -15.47 -9.71
C VAL A 74 10.84 -14.76 -10.55
N ASN A 75 11.86 -15.51 -10.94
CA ASN A 75 12.81 -15.06 -11.94
C ASN A 75 12.28 -15.27 -13.37
N LYS A 76 13.08 -14.95 -14.38
CA LYS A 76 12.72 -15.14 -15.81
C LYS A 76 12.52 -16.60 -16.25
N LYS A 77 12.93 -17.56 -15.42
CA LYS A 77 12.73 -19.00 -15.63
C LYS A 77 11.57 -19.54 -14.79
N GLU A 78 10.76 -18.66 -14.20
CA GLU A 78 9.63 -19.00 -13.34
C GLU A 78 10.03 -19.70 -12.02
N GLU A 79 11.30 -19.65 -11.65
CA GLU A 79 11.77 -20.20 -10.39
C GLU A 79 11.47 -19.20 -9.25
N PRO A 80 10.89 -19.64 -8.11
CA PRO A 80 10.66 -18.77 -6.96
C PRO A 80 11.96 -18.19 -6.39
N ILE A 81 11.95 -16.90 -6.07
CA ILE A 81 13.12 -16.20 -5.48
C ILE A 81 12.80 -15.49 -4.15
N SER A 82 11.58 -15.66 -3.64
CA SER A 82 11.17 -15.13 -2.35
C SER A 82 11.53 -16.07 -1.21
N LYS A 83 11.94 -15.50 -0.07
CA LYS A 83 12.14 -16.25 1.19
C LYS A 83 10.90 -16.27 2.09
N LEU A 84 9.91 -15.45 1.74
CA LEU A 84 8.65 -15.27 2.45
C LEU A 84 7.51 -15.38 1.45
N ASP A 85 6.34 -15.76 1.92
CA ASP A 85 5.11 -15.62 1.15
C ASP A 85 4.72 -14.14 1.11
N TYR A 86 4.35 -13.66 -0.07
CA TYR A 86 4.00 -12.26 -0.29
C TYR A 86 2.57 -12.13 -0.79
N TYR A 87 1.98 -11.00 -0.46
CA TYR A 87 0.69 -10.55 -0.96
C TYR A 87 0.85 -9.17 -1.57
N PHE A 88 0.14 -8.93 -2.65
CA PHE A 88 -0.07 -7.59 -3.16
C PHE A 88 -1.37 -7.04 -2.57
N LEU A 89 -1.27 -5.88 -1.95
CA LEU A 89 -2.37 -5.16 -1.34
C LEU A 89 -2.58 -3.85 -2.13
N ARG A 90 -3.79 -3.59 -2.60
CA ARG A 90 -4.20 -2.24 -3.01
C ARG A 90 -5.42 -1.84 -2.21
N ILE A 91 -5.54 -0.55 -1.92
CA ILE A 91 -6.71 -0.05 -1.24
C ILE A 91 -7.87 0.05 -2.23
N SER A 92 -9.01 -0.52 -1.87
CA SER A 92 -10.29 -0.17 -2.48
C SER A 92 -10.92 0.99 -1.70
N ASP A 93 -11.67 1.83 -2.41
CA ASP A 93 -12.25 3.14 -2.01
C ASP A 93 -12.42 3.41 -0.48
N GLY A 94 -13.00 2.47 0.27
CA GLY A 94 -13.37 2.66 1.69
C GLY A 94 -12.26 2.85 2.75
N ARG A 95 -10.97 2.90 2.40
CA ARG A 95 -9.84 3.13 3.35
C ARG A 95 -8.96 4.31 2.98
N VAL A 96 -9.38 5.10 1.99
CA VAL A 96 -8.78 6.37 1.62
C VAL A 96 -9.61 7.46 2.28
N LEU A 97 -9.14 7.97 3.42
CA LEU A 97 -9.89 8.95 4.21
C LEU A 97 -9.69 10.36 3.66
N SER A 98 -10.79 11.06 3.46
CA SER A 98 -10.80 12.50 3.12
C SER A 98 -10.99 13.32 4.38
N ASP A 99 -10.54 14.59 4.36
CA ASP A 99 -10.80 15.58 5.41
C ASP A 99 -10.29 15.21 6.83
N VAL A 100 -9.27 14.35 6.91
CA VAL A 100 -8.64 13.91 8.17
C VAL A 100 -7.43 14.75 8.59
N ILE A 101 -7.03 15.73 7.79
CA ILE A 101 -5.94 16.64 8.13
C ILE A 101 -6.51 17.79 8.95
N ASP A 102 -6.00 17.98 10.16
CA ASP A 102 -6.31 19.16 10.96
C ASP A 102 -5.55 20.36 10.39
N LEU A 103 -6.21 21.12 9.50
CA LEU A 103 -5.62 22.30 8.87
C LEU A 103 -5.37 23.46 9.83
N SER A 104 -5.95 23.45 11.04
CA SER A 104 -5.73 24.50 12.03
C SER A 104 -4.41 24.32 12.79
N GLU A 105 -4.00 23.07 12.98
CA GLU A 105 -2.77 22.70 13.69
C GLU A 105 -1.64 22.24 12.73
N SER A 106 -1.97 21.94 11.47
CA SER A 106 -0.98 21.59 10.44
C SER A 106 -0.35 22.81 9.78
N ASN A 107 0.90 22.69 9.35
CA ASN A 107 1.57 23.68 8.51
C ASN A 107 1.65 23.16 7.05
N VAL A 108 0.66 23.59 6.27
CA VAL A 108 0.42 23.16 4.88
C VAL A 108 0.48 24.36 3.93
N GLU A 109 1.27 24.25 2.87
CA GLU A 109 1.25 25.19 1.75
C GLU A 109 0.31 24.68 0.67
N PHE A 110 -0.58 25.54 0.19
CA PHE A 110 -1.51 25.21 -0.91
C PHE A 110 -1.08 25.83 -2.24
N ARG A 111 -1.39 25.12 -3.32
CA ARG A 111 -1.35 25.65 -4.69
C ARG A 111 -2.58 26.52 -4.94
N ARG A 112 -2.54 27.31 -6.03
CA ARG A 112 -3.67 28.16 -6.46
C ARG A 112 -4.96 27.37 -6.77
N ASN A 113 -4.83 26.10 -7.14
CA ASN A 113 -5.96 25.21 -7.44
C ASN A 113 -6.52 24.50 -6.19
N GLY A 114 -5.99 24.76 -5.00
CA GLY A 114 -6.44 24.15 -3.75
C GLY A 114 -5.67 22.88 -3.34
N ASP A 115 -4.86 22.30 -4.23
CA ASP A 115 -4.05 21.12 -3.88
C ASP A 115 -2.97 21.47 -2.85
N ILE A 116 -2.64 20.49 -2.00
CA ILE A 116 -1.45 20.59 -1.15
C ILE A 116 -0.19 20.62 -2.02
N LYS A 117 0.62 21.65 -1.81
CA LYS A 117 1.94 21.81 -2.42
C LYS A 117 3.02 21.14 -1.56
N THR A 118 3.00 21.42 -0.26
CA THR A 118 4.01 20.96 0.72
C THR A 118 3.36 20.83 2.09
N ILE A 119 3.78 19.83 2.86
CA ILE A 119 3.42 19.67 4.27
C ILE A 119 4.73 19.69 5.07
N SER A 120 4.87 20.69 5.95
CA SER A 120 6.07 20.81 6.80
C SER A 120 5.81 20.34 8.24
N HIS A 121 4.55 20.38 8.66
CA HIS A 121 4.05 19.75 9.87
C HIS A 121 2.64 19.24 9.59
N LEU A 122 2.42 17.95 9.81
CA LEU A 122 1.12 17.31 9.64
C LEU A 122 0.52 17.01 11.01
N VAL A 123 -0.75 17.36 11.20
CA VAL A 123 -1.58 16.92 12.32
C VAL A 123 -2.85 16.30 11.73
N LEU A 124 -3.21 15.13 12.22
CA LEU A 124 -4.43 14.43 11.82
C LEU A 124 -5.52 14.65 12.86
N SER A 125 -6.78 14.62 12.42
CA SER A 125 -7.95 14.74 13.28
C SER A 125 -8.02 13.60 14.30
N ASP A 126 -8.56 13.89 15.49
CA ASP A 126 -8.75 12.89 16.54
C ASP A 126 -9.90 11.89 16.27
N GLU A 127 -10.73 12.14 15.26
CA GLU A 127 -11.94 11.37 14.96
C GLU A 127 -11.73 10.24 13.93
N ILE A 128 -10.49 9.75 13.78
CA ILE A 128 -10.17 8.67 12.84
C ILE A 128 -10.46 7.31 13.47
N ASP A 129 -11.55 6.68 13.05
CA ASP A 129 -11.93 5.31 13.43
C ASP A 129 -11.30 4.27 12.48
N ALA A 130 -9.97 4.29 12.36
CA ALA A 130 -9.23 3.33 11.54
C ALA A 130 -7.84 3.05 12.11
N GLU A 131 -7.51 1.77 12.26
CA GLU A 131 -6.21 1.33 12.75
C GLU A 131 -5.10 1.46 11.70
N ILE A 132 -5.45 1.29 10.43
CA ILE A 132 -4.56 1.37 9.27
C ILE A 132 -5.32 1.99 8.10
N PHE A 133 -4.80 3.09 7.54
CA PHE A 133 -5.49 3.88 6.51
C PHE A 133 -4.54 4.71 5.64
N MET A 134 -5.06 5.20 4.51
CA MET A 134 -4.41 6.21 3.67
C MET A 134 -5.21 7.52 3.72
N VAL A 135 -4.55 8.63 3.39
CA VAL A 135 -5.20 9.94 3.25
C VAL A 135 -5.42 10.23 1.77
N ASN A 136 -6.61 10.75 1.43
CA ASN A 136 -7.01 11.13 0.09
C ASN A 136 -6.37 12.45 -0.36
N ASP A 137 -5.04 12.52 -0.34
CA ASP A 137 -4.30 13.68 -0.79
C ASP A 137 -3.10 13.25 -1.64
N LEU A 138 -2.89 13.94 -2.76
CA LEU A 138 -1.80 13.65 -3.68
C LEU A 138 -0.42 13.81 -3.02
N ALA A 139 -0.26 14.75 -2.09
CA ALA A 139 0.97 14.95 -1.34
C ALA A 139 1.27 13.79 -0.37
N LEU A 140 0.25 13.05 0.04
CA LEU A 140 0.33 11.89 0.93
C LEU A 140 0.11 10.56 0.20
N LEU A 141 0.14 10.58 -1.14
CA LEU A 141 -0.11 9.39 -1.94
C LEU A 141 0.89 8.28 -1.62
N GLY A 142 0.35 7.13 -1.21
CA GLY A 142 1.09 5.92 -0.85
C GLY A 142 1.80 6.01 0.51
N VAL A 143 1.44 6.99 1.34
CA VAL A 143 1.77 7.02 2.77
C VAL A 143 0.73 6.20 3.51
N LEU A 144 1.19 5.24 4.30
CA LEU A 144 0.32 4.42 5.15
C LEU A 144 0.38 4.92 6.58
N PHE A 145 -0.77 5.28 7.13
CA PHE A 145 -0.92 5.74 8.51
C PHE A 145 -1.45 4.60 9.38
N CYS A 146 -1.11 4.63 10.66
CA CYS A 146 -1.63 3.71 11.64
C CYS A 146 -1.90 4.37 12.99
N SER A 147 -2.81 3.79 13.76
CA SER A 147 -3.07 4.23 15.13
C SER A 147 -1.85 4.00 16.04
N ALA A 148 -1.86 4.63 17.22
CA ALA A 148 -0.91 4.33 18.28
C ALA A 148 -1.01 2.86 18.76
N TYR A 149 -2.21 2.27 18.73
CA TYR A 149 -2.42 0.90 19.19
C TYR A 149 -1.78 -0.12 18.24
N PHE A 150 -1.99 0.03 16.92
CA PHE A 150 -1.28 -0.78 15.93
C PHE A 150 0.23 -0.60 16.05
N LYS A 151 0.71 0.64 16.24
CA LYS A 151 2.14 0.92 16.40
C LYS A 151 2.76 0.13 17.55
N LEU A 152 2.12 0.08 18.72
CA LEU A 152 2.62 -0.67 19.88
C LEU A 152 2.85 -2.16 19.55
N GLU A 153 2.02 -2.72 18.69
CA GLU A 153 2.04 -4.14 18.35
C GLU A 153 3.00 -4.42 17.19
N PHE A 154 3.13 -3.47 16.27
CA PHE A 154 4.18 -3.43 15.26
C PHE A 154 5.57 -3.38 15.92
N ASP A 155 5.79 -2.49 16.89
CA ASP A 155 7.11 -2.30 17.53
C ASP A 155 7.61 -3.53 18.31
N LYS A 156 6.75 -4.52 18.61
CA LYS A 156 7.16 -5.79 19.25
C LYS A 156 8.03 -6.68 18.36
N ASN A 157 8.16 -6.36 17.08
CA ASN A 157 8.87 -7.16 16.09
C ASN A 157 9.83 -6.29 15.27
N VAL A 158 10.86 -6.93 14.72
CA VAL A 158 11.72 -6.30 13.72
C VAL A 158 11.17 -6.59 12.32
N TRP A 159 10.83 -5.54 11.59
CA TRP A 159 10.33 -5.58 10.22
C TRP A 159 11.39 -5.10 9.24
N LYS A 160 11.50 -5.78 8.11
CA LYS A 160 12.46 -5.45 7.05
C LYS A 160 11.79 -4.56 6.01
N GLY A 161 12.45 -3.50 5.59
CA GLY A 161 11.95 -2.59 4.56
C GLY A 161 10.93 -1.55 5.03
N VAL A 162 10.64 -1.47 6.33
CA VAL A 162 9.73 -0.47 6.90
C VAL A 162 10.10 -0.08 8.33
N GLU A 163 9.93 1.21 8.62
CA GLU A 163 9.89 1.75 9.97
C GLU A 163 8.58 2.55 10.16
N LEU A 164 8.07 2.59 11.39
CA LEU A 164 7.00 3.52 11.76
C LEU A 164 7.63 4.76 12.38
N ILE A 165 7.51 5.91 11.73
CA ILE A 165 7.89 7.19 12.30
C ILE A 165 6.71 7.74 13.11
N PRO A 166 6.94 8.21 14.35
CA PRO A 166 5.90 8.92 15.09
C PRO A 166 5.59 10.26 14.40
N GLU A 167 4.35 10.44 13.98
CA GLU A 167 3.78 11.76 13.67
C GLU A 167 2.55 11.96 14.57
N ASN A 168 2.76 12.66 15.68
CA ASN A 168 1.74 12.92 16.70
C ASN A 168 1.14 11.62 17.30
N LYS A 169 -0.19 11.49 17.35
CA LYS A 169 -0.93 10.32 17.86
C LYS A 169 -0.92 9.13 16.89
N PHE A 170 -0.39 9.30 15.68
CA PHE A 170 -0.38 8.28 14.64
C PHE A 170 1.06 7.89 14.26
N GLY A 171 1.23 6.65 13.78
CA GLY A 171 2.45 6.21 13.15
C GLY A 171 2.36 6.34 11.63
N VAL A 172 3.48 6.65 10.99
CA VAL A 172 3.60 6.69 9.53
C VAL A 172 4.57 5.62 9.07
N ALA A 173 4.10 4.72 8.20
CA ALA A 173 4.96 3.71 7.59
C ALA A 173 5.85 4.34 6.52
N LYS A 174 7.14 4.37 6.82
CA LYS A 174 8.17 4.80 5.89
C LYS A 174 8.89 3.57 5.37
N GLN A 175 8.86 3.42 4.05
CA GLN A 175 9.68 2.41 3.40
C GLN A 175 11.17 2.74 3.57
N LEU A 176 11.93 1.75 3.98
CA LEU A 176 13.39 1.79 3.98
C LEU A 176 13.88 1.26 2.64
N TRP A 177 14.69 2.05 1.93
CA TRP A 177 15.45 1.56 0.78
C TRP A 177 16.68 0.83 1.32
N ASP A 178 16.91 -0.38 0.82
CA ASP A 178 17.93 -1.31 1.33
C ASP A 178 19.25 -0.62 1.72
N GLN A 179 19.66 -0.88 2.98
CA GLN A 179 21.07 -0.90 3.41
C GLN A 179 21.68 -2.27 3.05
#